data_AF-A0A8T4IBQ4-F1
#
_entry.id   AF-A0A8T4IBQ4-F1
#
_cell.length_a   1.000
_cell.length_b   1.000
_cell.length_c   1.000
_cell.angle_alpha   90.00
_cell.angle_beta   90.00
_cell.angle_gamma   90.00
#
_symmetry.space_group_name_H-M   'P 1'
#
loop_
_entity.id
_entity.type
_entity.pdbx_description
1 polymer ?
#
loop_
_entity_poly.entity_id
_entity_poly.type
_entity_poly.pdbx_seq_one_letter_code
_entity_poly.pdbx_strand_id
1 'polypeptide(L)' 'DGDRVLMVRRRVKEGELMWQFPAGGLEDGETAEQAAVRETQDETGLTVEAVKLLGERVHPKTGRLMSDTACS' A
#
# COMPACT_ATOMS: atom_id res chain seq x y z
N ASP A 1 -10.71 -13.79 9.44
CA ASP A 1 -9.45 -14.48 9.78
C ASP A 1 -8.39 -13.42 10.05
N GLY A 2 -8.29 -12.96 11.30
CA GLY A 2 -7.50 -11.76 11.67
C GLY A 2 -5.98 -11.92 11.64
N ASP A 3 -5.47 -13.09 11.23
CA ASP A 3 -4.04 -13.43 11.29
C ASP A 3 -3.34 -13.37 9.93
N ARG A 4 -4.01 -12.86 8.90
CA ARG A 4 -3.49 -12.80 7.54
C ARG A 4 -3.53 -11.38 6.99
N VAL A 5 -2.49 -11.03 6.24
CA VAL A 5 -2.37 -9.76 5.53
C VAL A 5 -2.20 -10.01 4.04
N LEU A 6 -2.74 -9.12 3.22
CA LEU A 6 -2.53 -9.12 1.78
C LEU A 6 -1.14 -8.57 1.47
N MET A 7 -0.41 -9.24 0.58
CA MET A 7 0.83 -8.74 0.02
C MET A 7 0.84 -9.00 -1.49
N VAL A 8 1.50 -8.12 -2.23
CA VAL A 8 1.76 -8.28 -3.66
C VAL A 8 3.23 -8.62 -3.90
N ARG A 9 3.48 -9.43 -4.93
CA ARG A 9 4.83 -9.83 -5.32
C ARG A 9 5.20 -9.16 -6.63
N ARG A 10 6.14 -8.21 -6.59
CA ARG A 10 6.63 -7.51 -7.78
C ARG A 10 8.03 -7.97 -8.19
N ARG A 11 8.33 -7.84 -9.47
CA ARG A 11 9.69 -8.01 -10.00
C ARG A 11 10.47 -6.71 -9.81
N VAL A 12 11.63 -6.78 -9.18
CA VAL A 12 12.48 -5.61 -8.91
C VAL A 12 13.73 -5.57 -9.80
N LYS A 13 14.28 -6.74 -10.13
CA LYS A 13 15.37 -6.95 -11.10
C LYS A 13 15.14 -8.28 -11.81
N GLU A 14 15.90 -8.53 -12.87
CA GLU A 14 15.85 -9.82 -13.55
C GLU A 14 16.15 -10.96 -12.56
N GLY A 15 15.20 -11.88 -12.41
CA GLY A 15 15.29 -13.00 -11.45
C GLY A 15 14.92 -12.67 -10.00
N GLU A 16 14.71 -11.41 -9.63
CA GLU A 16 14.41 -11.01 -8.25
C GLU A 16 12.95 -10.59 -8.05
N LEU A 17 12.28 -11.29 -7.14
CA LEU A 17 10.92 -11.01 -6.69
C LEU A 17 10.95 -10.48 -5.25
N MET A 18 10.15 -9.45 -4.98
CA MET A 18 10.02 -8.85 -3.67
C MET A 18 8.55 -8.79 -3.28
N TRP A 19 8.25 -9.22 -2.05
CA TRP A 19 6.95 -9.02 -1.43
C TRP A 19 6.85 -7.62 -0.85
N GLN A 20 5.71 -6.97 -1.06
CA GLN A 20 5.38 -5.68 -0.46
C GLN A 20 3.88 -5.59 -0.19
N PHE A 21 3.47 -4.57 0.57
CA PHE A 21 2.06 -4.18 0.63
C PHE A 21 1.66 -3.44 -0.66
N PRO A 22 0.37 -3.49 -1.05
CA PRO A 22 -0.15 -2.59 -2.08
C PRO A 22 0.16 -1.14 -1.71
N ALA A 23 0.71 -0.38 -2.64
CA ALA A 23 1.11 0.99 -2.38
C ALA A 23 1.37 1.76 -3.66
N GLY A 24 0.93 3.02 -3.69
CA GLY A 24 1.26 3.95 -4.75
C GLY A 24 1.26 5.40 -4.29
N GLY A 25 1.15 6.30 -5.24
CA GLY A 25 1.20 7.73 -4.99
C GLY A 25 -0.16 8.26 -4.51
N LEU A 26 -0.12 9.36 -3.75
CA LEU A 26 -1.33 10.17 -3.55
C LEU A 26 -1.64 10.94 -4.84
N GLU A 27 -2.91 10.95 -5.22
CA GLU A 27 -3.42 11.84 -6.26
C GLU A 27 -3.91 13.18 -5.66
N ASP A 28 -4.06 14.19 -6.52
CA ASP A 28 -4.46 15.53 -6.08
C ASP A 28 -5.84 15.52 -5.41
N GLY A 29 -5.89 15.96 -4.15
CA GLY A 29 -7.11 16.02 -3.35
C GLY A 29 -7.49 14.71 -2.66
N GLU A 30 -6.67 13.67 -2.78
CA GLU A 30 -6.89 12.37 -2.16
C GLU A 30 -6.32 12.30 -0.73
N THR A 31 -7.01 11.62 0.19
CA THR A 31 -6.45 11.27 1.51
C THR A 31 -5.63 9.99 1.45
N ALA A 32 -4.76 9.76 2.44
CA ALA A 32 -3.97 8.52 2.55
C ALA A 32 -4.85 7.26 2.55
N GLU A 33 -6.03 7.32 3.17
CA GLU A 33 -7.00 6.24 3.21
C GLU A 33 -7.63 5.98 1.83
N GLN A 34 -8.01 7.04 1.11
CA GLN A 34 -8.57 6.93 -0.24
C GLN A 34 -7.56 6.30 -1.19
N ALA A 35 -6.30 6.76 -1.14
CA ALA A 35 -5.21 6.20 -1.94
C ALA A 35 -4.97 4.72 -1.62
N ALA A 36 -4.97 4.33 -0.35
CA ALA A 36 -4.77 2.93 0.04
C ALA A 36 -5.85 2.01 -0.53
N VAL A 37 -7.11 2.46 -0.56
CA VAL A 37 -8.23 1.71 -1.15
C VAL A 37 -8.07 1.61 -2.67
N ARG A 38 -7.83 2.74 -3.35
CA ARG A 38 -7.65 2.80 -4.82
C ARG A 38 -6.48 1.94 -5.28
N GLU A 39 -5.30 2.12 -4.70
CA GLU A 39 -4.09 1.37 -5.07
C GLU A 39 -4.25 -0.14 -4.84
N THR A 40 -4.93 -0.54 -3.75
CA THR A 40 -5.23 -1.97 -3.52
C THR A 40 -6.13 -2.52 -4.63
N GLN A 41 -7.16 -1.77 -5.02
CA GLN A 41 -8.06 -2.16 -6.10
C GLN A 41 -7.34 -2.23 -7.46
N ASP A 42 -6.47 -1.26 -7.76
CA ASP A 42 -5.74 -1.18 -9.02
C ASP A 42 -4.69 -2.29 -9.16
N GLU A 43 -3.95 -2.60 -8.08
CA GLU A 43 -2.88 -3.61 -8.12
C GLU A 43 -3.40 -5.05 -7.99
N THR A 44 -4.49 -5.26 -7.26
CA THR A 44 -4.93 -6.62 -6.86
C THR A 44 -6.32 -6.99 -7.36
N GLY A 45 -7.12 -6.02 -7.80
CA GLY A 45 -8.52 -6.23 -8.15
C GLY A 45 -9.46 -6.35 -6.94
N LEU A 46 -8.96 -6.24 -5.71
CA LEU A 46 -9.76 -6.38 -4.49
C LEU A 46 -10.31 -5.05 -4.01
N THR A 47 -11.60 -5.04 -3.66
CA THR A 47 -12.23 -3.91 -2.97
C THR A 47 -12.05 -4.09 -1.47
N VAL A 48 -11.50 -3.07 -0.81
CA VAL A 48 -11.27 -3.02 0.63
C VAL A 48 -11.83 -1.73 1.22
N GLU A 49 -12.06 -1.72 2.52
CA GLU A 49 -12.45 -0.51 3.26
C GLU A 49 -11.30 -0.04 4.15
N ALA A 50 -10.97 1.24 4.09
CA ALA A 50 -9.98 1.82 5.00
C ALA A 50 -10.52 1.85 6.43
N VAL A 51 -9.81 1.21 7.36
CA VAL A 51 -10.21 1.08 8.77
C VAL A 51 -9.48 2.10 9.64
N LYS A 52 -8.17 2.25 9.42
CA LYS A 52 -7.33 3.05 10.32
C LYS A 52 -5.99 3.44 9.72
N LEU A 53 -5.62 4.72 9.83
CA LEU A 53 -4.23 5.17 9.66
C LEU A 53 -3.36 4.61 10.80
N LEU A 54 -2.38 3.79 10.45
CA LEU A 54 -1.45 3.18 11.41
C LEU A 54 -0.29 4.12 11.76
N GLY A 55 0.15 4.94 10.81
CA GLY A 55 1.17 5.96 11.03
C GLY A 55 1.85 6.41 9.75
N GLU A 56 2.77 7.35 9.92
CA GLU A 56 3.54 7.92 8.83
C GLU A 56 5.04 7.80 9.09
N ARG A 57 5.83 7.61 8.04
CA ARG A 57 7.29 7.52 8.12
C ARG A 57 7.95 8.04 6.85
N VAL A 58 9.20 8.45 6.96
CA VAL A 58 10.03 8.77 5.78
C VAL A 58 10.76 7.51 5.34
N HIS A 59 10.59 7.10 4.08
CA HIS A 59 11.26 5.92 3.55
C HIS A 59 12.78 6.16 3.44
N PRO A 60 13.62 5.34 4.08
CA PRO A 60 15.04 5.66 4.31
C PRO A 60 15.89 5.72 3.04
N LYS A 61 15.46 5.06 1.94
CA LYS A 61 16.20 5.07 0.67
C LYS A 61 15.70 6.10 -0.34
N THR A 62 14.43 6.47 -0.27
CA THR A 62 13.80 7.32 -1.30
C THR A 62 13.44 8.70 -0.77
N GLY A 63 13.44 8.92 0.55
CA GLY A 63 13.03 10.17 1.18
C GLY A 63 11.53 10.47 1.09
N ARG A 64 10.73 9.56 0.53
CA ARG A 64 9.28 9.75 0.40
C ARG A 64 8.59 9.63 1.75
N LEU A 65 7.64 10.51 2.02
CA LEU A 65 6.67 10.31 3.11
C LEU A 65 5.76 9.14 2.72
N MET A 66 5.63 8.20 3.63
CA MET A 66 4.78 7.01 3.51
C MET A 66 3.73 7.10 4.61
N SER A 67 2.47 6.84 4.26
CA SER A 67 1.36 6.73 5.21
C SER A 67 0.80 5.32 5.10
N ASP A 68 0.83 4.56 6.20
CA ASP A 68 0.40 3.16 6.22
C ASP A 68 -1.03 3.08 6.77
N THR A 69 -1.97 2.55 5.97
CA THR A 69 -3.39 2.43 6.33
C THR A 69 -3.78 0.95 6.42
N ALA A 70 -4.42 0.56 7.51
CA ALA A 70 -5.05 -0.75 7.64
C ALA A 70 -6.40 -0.76 6.93
N CYS A 71 -6.66 -1.79 6.12
CA CYS A 71 -7.91 -2.00 5.41
C CYS A 71 -8.51 -3.38 5.73
N SER A 72 -9.83 -3.52 5.56
CA SER A 72 -10.59 -4.78 5.73
C SER A 72 -11.26 -5.25 4.45
#